data_AF-A0A2N1QPK1-F1
#
_entry.id   AF-A0A2N1QPK1-F1
#
_cell.length_a   1.000
_cell.length_b   1.000
_cell.length_c   1.000
_cell.angle_alpha   90.00
_cell.angle_beta   90.00
_cell.angle_gamma   90.00
#
_symmetry.space_group_name_H-M   'P 1'
#
loop_
_entity.id
_entity.type
_entity.pdbx_description
1 polymer ?
#
loop_
_entity_poly.entity_id
_entity_poly.type
_entity_poly.pdbx_seq_one_letter_code
_entity_poly.pdbx_strand_id
1 'polypeptide(L)' 'MLPPLLLSLRVLLFAVPLLVLLGGGIGWLLARADFPGKGFVSLLVQLPLILPPSVMGFYLLFAIGRN' A
#
# COMPACT_ATOMS: atom_id res chain seq x y z
N MET A 1 -0.16 -14.32 24.70
CA MET A 1 0.66 -14.14 23.47
C MET A 1 0.00 -14.65 22.19
N LEU A 2 -0.93 -15.61 22.26
CA LEU A 2 -1.69 -16.10 21.10
C LEU A 2 -2.74 -15.12 20.51
N PRO A 3 -3.41 -14.24 21.29
CA PRO A 3 -4.44 -13.36 20.73
C PRO A 3 -3.96 -12.36 19.65
N PRO A 4 -2.80 -11.68 19.81
CA PRO A 4 -2.26 -10.81 18.76
C PRO A 4 -1.95 -11.56 17.47
N LEU A 5 -1.44 -12.79 17.57
CA LEU A 5 -1.12 -13.63 16.42
C LEU A 5 -2.37 -13.94 15.59
N LEU A 6 -3.47 -14.31 16.24
CA LEU A 6 -4.74 -14.59 15.58
C LEU A 6 -5.32 -13.33 14.89
N LEU A 7 -5.16 -12.17 15.51
CA LEU A 7 -5.58 -10.90 14.91
C LEU A 7 -4.76 -10.57 13.67
N SER A 8 -3.43 -10.69 13.74
CA SER A 8 -2.55 -10.50 12.58
C SER A 8 -2.89 -11.48 11.45
N LEU A 9 -3.13 -12.76 11.75
CA LEU A 9 -3.56 -13.76 10.78
C LEU A 9 -4.86 -13.37 10.09
N ARG A 10 -5.86 -12.92 10.85
CA ARG A 10 -7.14 -12.43 10.27
C ARG A 10 -6.92 -11.25 9.33
N VAL A 11 -6.10 -10.28 9.72
CA VAL A 11 -5.79 -9.12 8.87
C VAL A 11 -5.07 -9.57 7.59
N LEU A 12 -4.10 -10.48 7.71
CA LEU A 12 -3.35 -11.02 6.58
C LEU A 12 -4.24 -11.71 5.54
N LEU A 13 -5.25 -12.47 6.00
CA LEU A 13 -6.18 -13.16 5.11
C LEU A 13 -6.88 -12.22 4.11
N PHE A 14 -7.08 -10.96 4.47
CA PHE A 14 -7.67 -9.96 3.58
C PHE A 14 -6.61 -9.07 2.92
N ALA A 15 -5.60 -8.65 3.66
CA ALA A 15 -4.58 -7.73 3.17
C ALA A 15 -3.71 -8.36 2.07
N VAL A 16 -3.29 -9.62 2.24
CA VAL A 16 -2.36 -10.27 1.31
C VAL A 16 -2.97 -10.46 -0.08
N PRO A 17 -4.17 -11.06 -0.24
CA PRO A 17 -4.78 -11.17 -1.57
C PRO A 17 -4.98 -9.82 -2.24
N LEU A 18 -5.38 -8.80 -1.48
CA LEU A 18 -5.59 -7.45 -1.99
C LEU A 18 -4.28 -6.82 -2.49
N LEU A 19 -3.19 -6.98 -1.73
CA LEU A 19 -1.86 -6.52 -2.13
C LEU A 19 -1.35 -7.26 -3.37
N VAL A 20 -1.56 -8.57 -3.45
CA VAL A 20 -1.14 -9.37 -4.62
C VAL A 20 -1.89 -8.93 -5.87
N LEU A 21 -3.20 -8.75 -5.79
CA LEU A 21 -4.02 -8.36 -6.94
C LEU A 21 -3.74 -6.92 -7.37
N LEU A 22 -3.81 -5.96 -6.43
CA LEU A 22 -3.65 -4.55 -6.76
C LEU A 22 -2.18 -4.19 -6.98
N GLY A 23 -1.30 -4.53 -6.05
CA GLY A 23 0.12 -4.23 -6.15
C GLY A 23 0.79 -4.99 -7.31
N GLY A 24 0.48 -6.28 -7.45
CA GLY A 24 0.97 -7.08 -8.59
C GLY A 24 0.42 -6.58 -9.92
N GLY A 25 -0.87 -6.24 -9.99
CA GLY A 25 -1.49 -5.69 -11.21
C GLY A 25 -0.90 -4.33 -11.62
N ILE A 26 -0.75 -3.40 -10.69
CA ILE A 26 -0.12 -2.10 -10.93
C ILE A 26 1.33 -2.28 -11.34
N GLY A 27 2.09 -3.12 -10.64
CA GLY A 27 3.49 -3.41 -10.98
C GLY A 27 3.64 -4.00 -12.39
N TRP A 28 2.79 -4.97 -12.75
CA TRP A 28 2.76 -5.55 -14.09
C TRP A 28 2.45 -4.51 -15.17
N LEU A 29 1.47 -3.65 -14.91
CA LEU A 29 1.06 -2.59 -15.84
C LEU A 29 2.16 -1.54 -16.01
N LEU A 30 2.81 -1.11 -14.94
CA LEU A 30 3.97 -0.20 -15.00
C LEU A 30 5.16 -0.83 -15.73
N ALA A 31 5.37 -2.13 -15.59
CA ALA A 31 6.47 -2.83 -16.25
C ALA A 31 6.24 -3.02 -17.76
N ARG A 32 4.99 -3.24 -18.19
CA ARG A 32 4.69 -3.65 -19.59
C ARG A 32 4.03 -2.59 -20.45
N ALA A 33 3.29 -1.65 -19.88
CA ALA A 33 2.57 -0.64 -20.64
C ALA A 33 3.32 0.70 -20.58
N ASP A 34 3.34 1.41 -21.71
CA ASP A 34 3.69 2.82 -21.78
C ASP A 34 2.42 3.61 -22.07
N PHE A 35 1.95 4.31 -21.06
CA PHE A 35 0.73 5.11 -21.10
C PHE A 35 1.02 6.54 -20.62
N PRO A 36 0.32 7.55 -21.15
CA PRO A 36 0.47 8.92 -20.69
C PRO A 36 0.05 9.01 -19.21
N GLY A 37 0.98 9.36 -18.32
CA GLY A 37 0.78 9.38 -16.87
C GLY A 37 1.53 8.30 -16.09
N LYS A 38 2.23 7.37 -16.76
CA LYS A 38 3.08 6.34 -16.13
C LYS A 38 4.06 6.90 -15.09
N GLY A 39 4.69 8.04 -15.40
CA GLY A 39 5.61 8.71 -14.48
C GLY A 39 4.93 9.12 -13.16
N PHE A 40 3.73 9.69 -13.22
CA PHE A 40 2.97 10.08 -12.03
C PHE A 40 2.58 8.87 -11.18
N VAL A 41 2.07 7.80 -11.80
CA VAL A 41 1.73 6.55 -11.09
C VAL A 41 2.98 5.93 -10.45
N SER A 42 4.10 5.90 -11.18
CA SER A 42 5.37 5.40 -10.67
C SER A 42 5.87 6.20 -9.45
N LEU A 43 5.73 7.53 -9.49
CA LEU A 43 6.06 8.39 -8.34
C LEU A 43 5.14 8.10 -7.15
N LEU A 44 3.82 7.99 -7.34
CA LEU A 44 2.89 7.68 -6.25
C LEU A 44 3.19 6.35 -5.57
N VAL A 45 3.59 5.33 -6.34
CA VAL A 45 3.96 4.01 -5.79
C VAL A 45 5.27 4.07 -5.00
N GLN A 46 6.24 4.88 -5.43
CA GLN A 46 7.53 5.04 -4.76
C GLN A 46 7.52 6.04 -3.61
N LEU A 47 6.55 6.96 -3.59
CA LEU A 47 6.45 8.03 -2.61
C LEU A 47 6.47 7.53 -1.15
N PRO A 48 5.75 6.46 -0.76
CA PRO A 48 5.79 5.95 0.61
C PRO A 48 7.16 5.39 1.02
N LEU A 49 8.00 4.96 0.06
CA LEU A 49 9.34 4.42 0.32
C LEU A 49 10.36 5.53 0.58
N ILE A 50 10.22 6.67 -0.09
CA ILE A 50 11.08 7.84 0.12
C ILE A 50 10.65 8.66 1.35
N LEU A 51 9.39 8.54 1.77
CA LEU A 51 8.89 9.19 2.96
C LEU A 51 9.26 8.41 4.24
N PRO A 52 9.60 9.10 5.34
CA PRO A 52 9.76 8.45 6.63
C PRO A 52 8.45 7.76 7.06
N PRO A 53 8.51 6.59 7.72
CA PRO A 53 7.31 5.85 8.15
C PRO A 53 6.45 6.67 9.13
N SER A 54 7.06 7.58 9.90
CA SER A 54 6.34 8.50 10.79
C SER A 54 5.42 9.45 10.02
N VAL A 55 5.87 9.97 8.87
CA VAL A 55 5.06 10.84 8.00
C VAL A 55 3.90 10.07 7.38
N MET A 56 4.14 8.82 6.98
CA MET A 56 3.07 7.94 6.51
C MET A 56 1.99 7.75 7.59
N GLY A 57 2.41 7.54 8.85
CA GLY A 57 1.51 7.50 10.00
C GLY A 57 0.65 8.77 10.14
N PHE A 58 1.25 9.96 10.01
CA PHE A 58 0.51 11.22 10.03
C PHE A 58 -0.51 11.33 8.87
N TYR A 59 -0.15 10.91 7.65
CA TYR A 59 -1.10 10.92 6.54
C TYR A 59 -2.26 9.95 6.73
N LEU A 60 -1.99 8.76 7.28
CA LEU A 60 -3.05 7.81 7.62
C LEU A 60 -3.99 8.36 8.69
N LEU A 61 -3.45 9.04 9.71
CA LEU A 61 -4.25 9.73 10.73
C LEU A 61 -5.04 10.88 10.13
N PHE A 62 -4.48 11.67 9.21
CA PHE A 62 -5.24 12.74 8.55
C PHE A 62 -6.36 12.19 7.66
N ALA A 63 -6.13 11.06 6.97
CA ALA A 63 -7.09 10.49 6.04
C ALA A 63 -8.19 9.65 6.72
N ILE A 64 -7.86 8.92 7.79
CA ILE A 64 -8.75 7.92 8.43
C ILE A 64 -9.01 8.27 9.90
N GLY A 65 -8.20 9.14 10.50
CA GLY A 65 -8.40 9.60 11.87
C GLY A 65 -9.68 10.42 11.97
N ARG A 66 -10.69 9.79 12.55
CA ARG A 66 -11.90 10.46 13.01
C ARG A 66 -11.65 10.96 14.42
N ASN A 67 -11.16 12.19 14.54
CA ASN A 67 -11.28 13.02 15.74
C ASN A 67 -11.94 14.33 15.34
#